data_AF-A0A1V2JZS2-F1
#
_entry.id   AF-A0A1V2JZS2-F1
#
_cell.length_a   1.000
_cell.length_b   1.000
_cell.length_c   1.000
_cell.angle_alpha   90.00
_cell.angle_beta   90.00
_cell.angle_gamma   90.00
#
_symmetry.space_group_name_H-M   'P 1'
#
loop_
_entity.id
_entity.type
_entity.pdbx_description
1 polymer ?
#
loop_
_entity_poly.entity_id
_entity_poly.type
_entity_poly.pdbx_seq_one_letter_code
_entity_poly.pdbx_strand_id
1 'polypeptide(L)'
;MGLDISAYSKLVLAPDAKRDEDGYLEDWQNFREFNDSDDFPGRLDGIEPGVPYHLSGDNIDFRAGSYSSYNAWRDQLAQMAGYPLTKYIGPDGEAEGYDAGAWAASEGPFFEQIQFTDSDGNIGPIISSKLSKDYAEYAGKAEQIGGNFWLLYQEWQRAFTLAADDGVVIFG
;
A
#
# COMPACT_ATOMS: atom_id res chain seq x y z
N MET A 1 15.78 8.94 -4.57
CA MET A 1 14.73 8.76 -3.55
C MET A 1 14.16 7.37 -3.69
N GLY A 2 13.54 6.83 -2.63
CA GLY A 2 12.95 5.51 -2.66
C GLY A 2 11.92 5.39 -1.55
N LEU A 3 11.10 4.37 -1.67
CA LEU A 3 9.85 4.21 -0.97
C LEU A 3 10.04 3.40 0.31
N ASP A 4 9.81 4.04 1.43
CA ASP A 4 9.75 3.45 2.75
C ASP A 4 8.29 3.15 3.09
N ILE A 5 8.06 1.97 3.64
CA ILE A 5 6.73 1.47 3.99
C ILE A 5 6.69 1.22 5.48
N SER A 6 5.66 1.74 6.13
CA SER A 6 5.31 1.39 7.50
C SER A 6 3.95 0.72 7.52
N ALA A 7 3.78 -0.30 8.34
CA ALA A 7 2.46 -0.88 8.60
C ALA A 7 2.22 -0.95 10.11
N TYR A 8 1.00 -0.62 10.52
CA TYR A 8 0.56 -0.65 11.92
C TYR A 8 -0.68 -1.52 12.02
N SER A 9 -0.87 -2.17 13.16
CA SER A 9 -2.12 -2.86 13.54
C SER A 9 -2.82 -2.12 14.67
N LYS A 10 -4.11 -2.43 14.90
CA LYS A 10 -4.90 -2.04 16.07
C LYS A 10 -4.82 -0.54 16.36
N LEU A 11 -5.12 0.25 15.34
CA LEU A 11 -5.26 1.69 15.51
C LEU A 11 -6.45 1.97 16.43
N VAL A 12 -6.29 2.95 17.32
CA VAL A 12 -7.35 3.35 18.25
C VAL A 12 -7.74 4.79 17.95
N LEU A 13 -9.02 5.02 17.63
CA LEU A 13 -9.57 6.36 17.46
C LEU A 13 -9.23 7.25 18.66
N ALA A 14 -8.67 8.43 18.38
CA ALA A 14 -8.24 9.40 19.37
C ALA A 14 -8.70 10.81 18.97
N PRO A 15 -10.02 11.07 18.89
CA PRO A 15 -10.55 12.37 18.47
C PRO A 15 -10.11 13.53 19.39
N ASP A 16 -9.81 13.23 20.65
CA ASP A 16 -9.36 14.19 21.66
C ASP A 16 -7.82 14.35 21.71
N ALA A 17 -7.09 13.82 20.73
CA ALA A 17 -5.64 14.00 20.63
C ALA A 17 -5.30 15.50 20.57
N LYS A 18 -4.33 15.91 21.38
CA LYS A 18 -3.96 17.33 21.50
C LYS A 18 -3.37 17.85 20.19
N ARG A 19 -3.79 19.06 19.84
CA ARG A 19 -3.26 19.80 18.70
C ARG A 19 -2.62 21.10 19.17
N ASP A 20 -1.57 21.51 18.48
CA ASP A 20 -0.90 22.79 18.71
C ASP A 20 -1.73 23.98 18.19
N GLU A 21 -1.19 25.19 18.31
CA GLU A 21 -1.85 26.43 17.88
C GLU A 21 -2.11 26.48 16.36
N ASP A 22 -1.36 25.70 15.58
CA ASP A 22 -1.46 25.62 14.12
C ASP A 22 -2.39 24.47 13.65
N GLY A 23 -2.90 23.66 14.59
CA GLY A 23 -3.83 22.55 14.33
C GLY A 23 -3.17 21.20 14.05
N TYR A 24 -1.84 21.09 14.20
CA TYR A 24 -1.11 19.83 14.05
C TYR A 24 -1.11 19.04 15.36
N LEU A 25 -0.98 17.72 15.26
CA LEU A 25 -0.88 16.85 16.45
C LEU A 25 0.39 17.18 17.24
N GLU A 26 0.25 17.50 18.52
CA GLU A 26 1.39 17.78 19.41
C GLU A 26 2.31 16.55 19.54
N ASP A 27 1.71 15.35 19.57
CA ASP A 27 2.39 14.06 19.66
C ASP A 27 2.26 13.29 18.33
N TRP A 28 2.96 13.77 17.31
CA TRP A 28 3.01 13.16 15.97
C TRP A 28 3.72 11.80 15.94
N GLN A 29 4.39 11.39 17.02
CA GLN A 29 5.07 10.10 17.11
C GLN A 29 4.09 8.98 17.46
N ASN A 30 3.15 9.24 18.36
CA ASN A 30 2.17 8.25 18.79
C ASN A 30 0.83 8.40 18.08
N PHE A 31 0.51 9.59 17.56
CA PHE A 31 -0.75 9.84 16.86
C PHE A 31 -0.52 10.19 15.40
N ARG A 32 -1.40 9.70 14.53
CA ARG A 32 -1.48 10.12 13.13
C ARG A 32 -2.91 10.39 12.70
N GLU A 33 -3.04 11.33 11.79
CA GLU A 33 -4.25 11.57 11.02
C GLU A 33 -4.03 11.04 9.61
N PHE A 34 -5.06 10.42 9.03
CA PHE A 34 -5.04 9.88 7.68
C PHE A 34 -6.10 10.60 6.86
N ASN A 35 -5.76 10.89 5.61
CA ASN A 35 -6.67 11.53 4.67
C ASN A 35 -6.84 10.63 3.46
N ASP A 36 -8.07 10.57 2.96
CA ASP A 36 -8.37 9.83 1.73
C ASP A 36 -7.82 10.60 0.53
N SER A 37 -7.59 9.88 -0.57
CA SER A 37 -7.09 10.45 -1.81
C SER A 37 -8.18 10.45 -2.87
N ASP A 38 -8.48 11.63 -3.43
CA ASP A 38 -9.42 11.76 -4.54
C ASP A 38 -9.00 10.93 -5.78
N ASP A 39 -7.68 10.71 -5.95
CA ASP A 39 -7.12 9.92 -7.05
C ASP A 39 -7.28 8.40 -6.83
N PHE A 40 -7.43 7.97 -5.57
CA PHE A 40 -7.51 6.57 -5.17
C PHE A 40 -8.67 6.35 -4.19
N PRO A 41 -9.92 6.52 -4.64
CA PRO A 41 -11.08 6.42 -3.76
C PRO A 41 -11.18 5.01 -3.15
N GLY A 42 -11.55 4.97 -1.87
CA GLY A 42 -11.77 3.75 -1.10
C GLY A 42 -10.50 3.03 -0.65
N ARG A 43 -9.31 3.57 -0.93
CA ARG A 43 -8.06 2.93 -0.48
C ARG A 43 -7.90 2.99 1.04
N LEU A 44 -8.48 4.01 1.66
CA LEU A 44 -8.47 4.21 3.10
C LEU A 44 -9.65 3.54 3.83
N ASP A 45 -10.48 2.74 3.15
CA ASP A 45 -11.67 2.10 3.72
C ASP A 45 -11.37 1.36 5.04
N GLY A 46 -12.17 1.70 6.06
CA GLY A 46 -12.02 1.22 7.44
C GLY A 46 -11.29 2.18 8.38
N ILE A 47 -10.76 3.29 7.86
CA ILE A 47 -10.24 4.42 8.66
C ILE A 47 -11.14 5.64 8.42
N GLU A 48 -11.50 6.33 9.49
CA GLU A 48 -12.21 7.62 9.43
C GLU A 48 -11.25 8.75 9.05
N PRO A 49 -11.41 9.38 7.86
CA PRO A 49 -10.49 10.42 7.41
C PRO A 49 -10.57 11.69 8.27
N GLY A 50 -9.43 12.37 8.47
CA GLY A 50 -9.35 13.62 9.22
C GLY A 50 -9.48 13.48 10.74
N VAL A 51 -9.61 12.25 11.26
CA VAL A 51 -9.64 11.98 12.70
C VAL A 51 -8.31 11.36 13.14
N PRO A 52 -7.70 11.80 14.26
CA PRO A 52 -6.48 11.18 14.76
C PRO A 52 -6.69 9.78 15.30
N TYR A 53 -5.69 8.92 15.10
CA TYR A 53 -5.58 7.58 15.65
C TYR A 53 -4.28 7.44 16.43
N HIS A 54 -4.34 6.70 17.54
CA HIS A 54 -3.18 6.25 18.29
C HIS A 54 -2.58 4.99 17.62
N LEU A 55 -1.27 5.01 17.37
CA LEU A 55 -0.49 3.94 16.75
C LEU A 55 -0.13 2.87 17.80
N SER A 56 -1.14 2.17 18.33
CA SER A 56 -0.99 1.39 19.57
C SER A 56 -0.63 -0.10 19.40
N GLY A 57 -0.78 -0.66 18.21
CA GLY A 57 -0.47 -2.07 17.93
C GLY A 57 0.97 -2.31 17.49
N ASP A 58 1.21 -3.54 17.04
CA ASP A 58 2.49 -3.90 16.43
C ASP A 58 2.71 -3.12 15.13
N ASN A 59 3.97 -2.83 14.83
CA ASN A 59 4.38 -2.18 13.60
C ASN A 59 5.53 -2.91 12.90
N ILE A 60 5.67 -2.67 11.60
CA ILE A 60 6.85 -3.03 10.82
C ILE A 60 7.21 -1.89 9.88
N ASP A 61 8.49 -1.81 9.55
CA ASP A 61 9.04 -0.89 8.56
C ASP A 61 9.94 -1.64 7.59
N PHE A 62 9.83 -1.33 6.30
CA PHE A 62 10.75 -1.84 5.29
C PHE A 62 10.88 -0.88 4.12
N ARG A 63 11.97 -1.03 3.36
CA ARG A 63 12.20 -0.23 2.15
C ARG A 63 11.85 -1.03 0.91
N ALA A 64 10.87 -0.54 0.15
CA ALA A 64 10.41 -1.18 -1.09
C ALA A 64 11.36 -0.96 -2.28
N GLY A 65 12.36 -0.08 -2.14
CA GLY A 65 13.40 0.20 -3.15
C GLY A 65 13.37 1.64 -3.64
N SER A 66 14.08 1.95 -4.73
CA SER A 66 13.83 3.21 -5.46
C SER A 66 12.46 3.18 -6.13
N TYR A 67 11.88 4.34 -6.43
CA TYR A 67 10.61 4.42 -7.18
C TYR A 67 10.65 3.63 -8.49
N SER A 68 11.76 3.72 -9.24
CA SER A 68 11.97 2.92 -10.44
C SER A 68 11.98 1.41 -10.19
N SER A 69 12.67 0.95 -9.14
CA SER A 69 12.71 -0.48 -8.81
C SER A 69 11.37 -0.99 -8.26
N TYR A 70 10.65 -0.15 -7.51
CA TYR A 70 9.33 -0.48 -7.01
C TYR A 70 8.31 -0.57 -8.16
N ASN A 71 8.35 0.36 -9.10
CA ASN A 71 7.49 0.32 -10.29
C ASN A 71 7.77 -0.92 -11.15
N ALA A 72 9.04 -1.27 -11.35
CA ALA A 72 9.40 -2.53 -12.02
C ALA A 72 8.93 -3.77 -11.23
N TRP A 73 8.97 -3.72 -9.89
CA TRP A 73 8.46 -4.80 -9.06
C TRP A 73 6.93 -4.92 -9.11
N ARG A 74 6.19 -3.81 -9.15
CA ARG A 74 4.73 -3.78 -9.34
C ARG A 74 4.32 -4.36 -10.69
N ASP A 75 5.07 -4.05 -11.75
CA ASP A 75 4.85 -4.64 -13.07
C ASP A 75 5.02 -6.18 -13.05
N GLN A 76 6.07 -6.67 -12.36
CA GLN A 76 6.26 -8.11 -12.15
C GLN A 76 5.14 -8.74 -11.31
N LEU A 77 4.63 -8.02 -10.29
CA LEU A 77 3.49 -8.47 -9.49
C LEU A 77 2.25 -8.63 -10.36
N ALA A 78 1.98 -7.65 -11.24
CA ALA A 78 0.87 -7.69 -12.18
C ALA A 78 1.02 -8.83 -13.21
N GLN A 79 2.23 -9.02 -13.74
CA GLN A 79 2.54 -10.14 -14.65
C GLN A 79 2.25 -11.49 -13.98
N MET A 80 2.73 -11.69 -12.75
CA MET A 80 2.50 -12.91 -11.97
C MET A 80 1.00 -13.12 -11.65
N ALA A 81 0.27 -12.02 -11.41
CA ALA A 81 -1.16 -12.05 -11.16
C ALA A 81 -1.97 -12.49 -12.40
N GLY A 82 -1.37 -12.39 -13.59
CA GLY A 82 -1.96 -12.82 -14.86
C GLY A 82 -2.59 -11.70 -15.68
N TYR A 83 -2.29 -10.44 -15.35
CA TYR A 83 -2.72 -9.31 -16.16
C TYR A 83 -2.07 -9.34 -17.56
N PRO A 84 -2.75 -8.84 -18.60
CA PRO A 84 -2.19 -8.81 -19.95
C PRO A 84 -1.19 -7.66 -20.10
N LEU A 85 -0.14 -7.88 -20.90
CA LEU A 85 0.73 -6.79 -21.35
C LEU A 85 -0.09 -5.80 -22.16
N THR A 86 -0.16 -4.55 -21.70
CA THR A 86 -1.10 -3.55 -22.20
C THR A 86 -0.37 -2.25 -22.51
N LYS A 87 -0.73 -1.62 -23.62
CA LYS A 87 -0.17 -0.33 -24.03
C LYS A 87 -0.81 0.83 -23.29
N TYR A 88 -0.01 1.84 -22.96
CA TYR A 88 -0.47 3.08 -22.34
C TYR A 88 0.38 4.28 -22.79
N ILE A 89 -0.11 5.49 -22.52
CA ILE A 89 0.63 6.73 -22.77
C ILE A 89 1.24 7.20 -21.45
N GLY A 90 2.55 7.04 -21.32
CA GLY A 90 3.33 7.56 -20.20
C GLY A 90 3.91 8.95 -20.47
N PRO A 91 4.66 9.52 -19.51
CA PRO A 91 5.30 10.83 -19.65
C PRO A 91 6.25 10.92 -20.85
N ASP A 92 6.91 9.81 -21.19
CA ASP A 92 7.91 9.71 -22.27
C ASP A 92 7.32 9.19 -23.60
N GLY A 93 6.00 8.98 -23.69
CA GLY A 93 5.31 8.49 -24.88
C GLY A 93 4.63 7.13 -24.69
N GLU A 94 4.42 6.41 -25.80
CA GLU A 94 3.84 5.06 -25.78
C GLU A 94 4.78 4.08 -25.06
N ALA A 95 4.21 3.34 -24.10
CA ALA A 95 4.87 2.28 -23.35
C ALA A 95 3.93 1.07 -23.23
N GLU A 96 4.46 -0.04 -22.71
CA GLU A 96 3.70 -1.25 -22.40
C GLU A 96 4.10 -1.79 -21.03
N GLY A 97 3.10 -2.30 -20.30
CA GLY A 97 3.27 -2.85 -18.95
C GLY A 97 2.13 -3.80 -18.60
N TYR A 98 2.39 -4.73 -17.70
CA TYR A 98 1.39 -5.59 -17.08
C TYR A 98 0.60 -4.84 -16.01
N ASP A 99 1.24 -3.89 -15.33
CA ASP A 99 0.57 -2.94 -14.44
C ASP A 99 -0.51 -2.12 -15.17
N ALA A 100 -0.24 -1.69 -16.41
CA ALA A 100 -1.23 -1.08 -17.28
C ALA A 100 -2.40 -2.02 -17.62
N GLY A 101 -2.14 -3.33 -17.67
CA GLY A 101 -3.19 -4.34 -17.79
C GLY A 101 -4.10 -4.40 -16.55
N ALA A 102 -3.52 -4.26 -15.36
CA ALA A 102 -4.29 -4.13 -14.13
C ALA A 102 -5.11 -2.83 -14.12
N TRP A 103 -4.51 -1.72 -14.58
CA TRP A 103 -5.22 -0.44 -14.65
C TRP A 103 -6.42 -0.49 -15.58
N ALA A 104 -6.28 -1.13 -16.73
CA ALA A 104 -7.36 -1.33 -17.69
C ALA A 104 -8.45 -2.29 -17.18
N ALA A 105 -8.10 -3.26 -16.33
CA ALA A 105 -9.03 -4.20 -15.74
C ALA A 105 -9.87 -3.60 -14.61
N SER A 106 -9.37 -2.56 -13.93
CA SER A 106 -10.01 -1.86 -12.79
C SER A 106 -10.32 -2.71 -11.54
N GLU A 107 -9.98 -3.99 -11.56
CA GLU A 107 -10.16 -4.94 -10.46
C GLU A 107 -9.23 -6.15 -10.58
N GLY A 108 -9.24 -7.02 -9.57
CA GLY A 108 -8.49 -8.28 -9.55
C GLY A 108 -7.39 -8.34 -8.49
N PRO A 109 -6.52 -9.35 -8.54
CA PRO A 109 -5.48 -9.56 -7.53
C PRO A 109 -4.50 -8.38 -7.46
N PHE A 110 -4.21 -7.92 -6.24
CA PHE A 110 -3.29 -6.81 -5.96
C PHE A 110 -3.66 -5.46 -6.57
N PHE A 111 -4.83 -5.33 -7.20
CA PHE A 111 -5.22 -4.13 -7.95
C PHE A 111 -5.07 -2.84 -7.14
N GLU A 112 -5.46 -2.85 -5.86
CA GLU A 112 -5.44 -1.67 -5.00
C GLU A 112 -4.02 -1.22 -4.64
N GLN A 113 -3.01 -2.08 -4.78
CA GLN A 113 -1.59 -1.73 -4.63
C GLN A 113 -0.95 -1.39 -5.99
N ILE A 114 -1.31 -2.11 -7.05
CA ILE A 114 -0.79 -1.87 -8.40
C ILE A 114 -1.30 -0.50 -8.92
N GLN A 115 -2.57 -0.21 -8.71
CA GLN A 115 -3.21 1.08 -8.97
C GLN A 115 -3.21 1.95 -7.71
N PHE A 116 -2.01 2.35 -7.29
CA PHE A 116 -1.80 3.26 -6.17
C PHE A 116 -0.59 4.18 -6.38
N THR A 117 -0.48 5.20 -5.53
CA THR A 117 0.69 6.08 -5.43
C THR A 117 2.00 5.29 -5.24
N ASP A 118 3.10 5.84 -5.75
CA ASP A 118 4.45 5.32 -5.54
C ASP A 118 5.32 6.23 -4.65
N SER A 119 4.71 7.23 -4.00
CA SER A 119 5.44 8.23 -3.21
C SER A 119 4.84 8.49 -1.83
N ASP A 120 3.55 8.82 -1.74
CA ASP A 120 2.87 9.12 -0.47
C ASP A 120 1.40 8.70 -0.53
N GLY A 121 0.90 8.06 0.53
CA GLY A 121 -0.48 7.61 0.66
C GLY A 121 -0.68 6.48 1.66
N ASN A 122 -1.95 6.10 1.88
CA ASN A 122 -2.34 5.15 2.92
C ASN A 122 -3.32 4.09 2.39
N ILE A 123 -3.18 2.85 2.84
CA ILE A 123 -4.13 1.76 2.59
C ILE A 123 -4.72 1.29 3.93
N GLY A 124 -6.04 1.37 4.05
CA GLY A 124 -6.81 1.03 5.25
C GLY A 124 -6.96 -0.49 5.48
N PRO A 125 -7.60 -0.88 6.60
CA PRO A 125 -7.64 -2.27 7.03
C PRO A 125 -8.53 -3.15 6.15
N ILE A 126 -9.60 -2.59 5.57
CA ILE A 126 -10.51 -3.35 4.69
C ILE A 126 -9.76 -3.78 3.43
N ILE A 127 -9.04 -2.85 2.80
CA ILE A 127 -8.24 -3.13 1.61
C ILE A 127 -7.03 -4.00 1.97
N SER A 128 -6.38 -3.75 3.11
CA SER A 128 -5.27 -4.60 3.60
C SER A 128 -5.72 -6.05 3.82
N SER A 129 -6.92 -6.28 4.33
CA SER A 129 -7.51 -7.62 4.49
C SER A 129 -7.71 -8.34 3.16
N LYS A 130 -8.15 -7.61 2.12
CA LYS A 130 -8.27 -8.15 0.76
C LYS A 130 -6.89 -8.48 0.18
N LEU A 131 -5.95 -7.53 0.24
CA LEU A 131 -4.59 -7.72 -0.27
C LEU A 131 -3.88 -8.87 0.46
N SER A 132 -4.03 -8.99 1.78
CA SER A 132 -3.48 -10.13 2.54
C SER A 132 -3.98 -11.48 2.02
N LYS A 133 -5.20 -11.58 1.50
CA LYS A 133 -5.73 -12.80 0.88
C LYS A 133 -5.09 -13.06 -0.48
N ASP A 134 -4.95 -12.02 -1.31
CA ASP A 134 -4.26 -12.13 -2.60
C ASP A 134 -2.81 -12.61 -2.40
N TYR A 135 -2.09 -12.04 -1.42
CA TYR A 135 -0.73 -12.44 -1.08
C TYR A 135 -0.65 -13.89 -0.60
N ALA A 136 -1.61 -14.35 0.19
CA ALA A 136 -1.66 -15.74 0.62
C ALA A 136 -1.94 -16.70 -0.56
N GLU A 137 -2.84 -16.33 -1.48
CA GLU A 137 -3.23 -17.15 -2.63
C GLU A 137 -2.10 -17.31 -3.65
N TYR A 138 -1.32 -16.25 -3.89
CA TYR A 138 -0.28 -16.25 -4.93
C TYR A 138 1.13 -16.55 -4.42
N ALA A 139 1.30 -16.77 -3.10
CA ALA A 139 2.61 -17.01 -2.48
C ALA A 139 3.42 -18.10 -3.21
N GLY A 140 2.78 -19.22 -3.60
CA GLY A 140 3.47 -20.30 -4.32
C GLY A 140 3.99 -19.90 -5.71
N LYS A 141 3.32 -18.97 -6.41
CA LYS A 141 3.82 -18.43 -7.69
C LYS A 141 4.98 -17.45 -7.44
N ALA A 142 4.87 -16.61 -6.41
CA ALA A 142 5.90 -15.65 -6.05
C ALA A 142 7.20 -16.33 -5.60
N GLU A 143 7.09 -17.41 -4.82
CA GLU A 143 8.23 -18.21 -4.38
C GLU A 143 8.97 -18.86 -5.57
N GLN A 144 8.25 -19.33 -6.59
CA GLN A 144 8.85 -19.89 -7.81
C GLN A 144 9.65 -18.86 -8.61
N ILE A 145 9.26 -17.58 -8.57
CA ILE A 145 10.03 -16.48 -9.18
C ILE A 145 11.32 -16.24 -8.37
N GLY A 146 11.21 -16.24 -7.04
CA GLY A 146 12.36 -16.16 -6.14
C GLY A 146 13.09 -14.82 -6.16
N GLY A 147 14.33 -14.82 -5.66
CA GLY A 147 15.21 -13.66 -5.65
C GLY A 147 14.64 -12.45 -4.89
N ASN A 148 15.01 -11.24 -5.34
CA ASN A 148 14.54 -10.00 -4.72
C ASN A 148 13.02 -9.80 -4.86
N PHE A 149 12.41 -10.37 -5.90
CA PHE A 149 10.96 -10.31 -6.06
C PHE A 149 10.26 -10.99 -4.88
N TRP A 150 10.67 -12.22 -4.56
CA TRP A 150 10.13 -12.98 -3.44
C TRP A 150 10.41 -12.32 -2.08
N LEU A 151 11.62 -11.82 -1.86
CA LEU A 151 11.96 -11.14 -0.60
C LEU A 151 11.04 -9.94 -0.34
N LEU A 152 10.85 -9.08 -1.35
CA LEU A 152 9.97 -7.93 -1.22
C LEU A 152 8.49 -8.33 -1.14
N TYR A 153 8.09 -9.39 -1.84
CA TYR A 153 6.75 -9.96 -1.73
C TYR A 153 6.40 -10.38 -0.30
N GLN A 154 7.35 -11.02 0.40
CA GLN A 154 7.16 -11.41 1.79
C GLN A 154 6.98 -10.21 2.73
N GLU A 155 7.70 -9.12 2.51
CA GLU A 155 7.53 -7.90 3.32
C GLU A 155 6.16 -7.26 3.09
N TRP A 156 5.71 -7.16 1.84
CA TRP A 156 4.36 -6.68 1.53
C TRP A 156 3.27 -7.58 2.11
N GLN A 157 3.43 -8.91 2.02
CA GLN A 157 2.51 -9.85 2.64
C GLN A 157 2.41 -9.59 4.15
N ARG A 158 3.55 -9.44 4.84
CA ARG A 158 3.58 -9.14 6.28
C ARG A 158 2.89 -7.81 6.59
N ALA A 159 3.11 -6.77 5.80
CA ALA A 159 2.51 -5.46 5.99
C ALA A 159 0.98 -5.50 5.87
N PHE A 160 0.45 -6.11 4.80
CA PHE A 160 -0.99 -6.20 4.62
C PHE A 160 -1.66 -7.16 5.61
N THR A 161 -0.99 -8.26 5.98
CA THR A 161 -1.49 -9.14 7.05
C THR A 161 -1.56 -8.43 8.39
N LEU A 162 -0.55 -7.61 8.72
CA LEU A 162 -0.55 -6.82 9.95
C LEU A 162 -1.65 -5.75 9.94
N ALA A 163 -1.75 -4.98 8.85
CA ALA A 163 -2.70 -3.89 8.72
C ALA A 163 -4.17 -4.37 8.60
N ALA A 164 -4.40 -5.64 8.23
CA ALA A 164 -5.74 -6.23 8.20
C ALA A 164 -6.41 -6.30 9.59
N ASP A 165 -5.64 -6.21 10.68
CA ASP A 165 -6.12 -6.20 12.07
C ASP A 165 -6.35 -4.75 12.54
N ASP A 166 -7.34 -4.08 11.95
CA ASP A 166 -7.72 -2.68 12.24
C ASP A 166 -6.54 -1.69 12.15
N GLY A 167 -5.70 -1.89 11.15
CA GLY A 167 -4.45 -1.19 10.93
C GLY A 167 -4.41 -0.29 9.70
N VAL A 168 -3.20 0.10 9.30
CA VAL A 168 -2.94 0.90 8.08
C VAL A 168 -1.56 0.56 7.51
N VAL A 169 -1.42 0.63 6.19
CA VAL A 169 -0.13 0.66 5.49
C VAL A 169 0.12 2.09 4.97
N ILE A 170 1.30 2.64 5.24
CA ILE A 170 1.71 4.01 4.93
C ILE A 170 2.87 3.95 3.93
N PHE A 171 2.78 4.78 2.88
CA PHE A 171 3.79 4.98 1.84
C PHE A 171 4.49 6.31 2.11
N GLY A 172 5.83 6.36 2.13
CA GLY A 172 6.58 7.61 2.35
C GLY A 172 8.08 7.55 2.05
#